data_AF-A0A934V4N5-F1
#
_entry.id   AF-A0A934V4N5-F1
#
_cell.length_a   1.000
_cell.length_b   1.000
_cell.length_c   1.000
_cell.angle_alpha   90.00
_cell.angle_beta   90.00
_cell.angle_gamma   90.00
#
_symmetry.space_group_name_H-M   'P 1'
#
loop_
_entity.id
_entity.type
_entity.pdbx_description
1 polymer ?
#
loop_
_entity_poly.entity_id
_entity_poly.type
_entity_poly.pdbx_seq_one_letter_code
_entity_poly.pdbx_strand_id
1 'polypeptide(L)'
;MTPERFASVEAYNAANPDCPMPTEPSRRNCLRGYHAAMRGVADDVAGTEATLTIDFLPGGAPGPDEPDRTGTVVATRWGDGPVLVLADDTPLREAWKAITRQWPTRLSEVQGVLASAPTPVASRGHAG
;
A
#
# COMPACT_ATOMS: atom_id res chain seq x y z
N MET A 1 4.60 1.79 -14.47
CA MET A 1 3.14 2.01 -14.47
C MET A 1 2.87 3.26 -13.65
N THR A 2 1.98 4.14 -14.11
CA THR A 2 1.58 5.31 -13.32
C THR A 2 0.57 4.86 -12.27
N PRO A 3 0.78 5.14 -10.97
CA PRO A 3 -0.15 4.73 -9.92
C PRO A 3 -1.47 5.48 -10.05
N GLU A 4 -2.59 4.80 -9.77
CA GLU A 4 -3.89 5.47 -9.66
C GLU A 4 -3.85 6.45 -8.47
N ARG A 5 -4.48 7.62 -8.64
CA ARG A 5 -4.38 8.72 -7.68
C ARG A 5 -5.75 9.24 -7.28
N PHE A 6 -5.99 9.24 -5.97
CA PHE A 6 -7.15 9.88 -5.35
C PHE A 6 -6.73 11.17 -4.65
N ALA A 7 -7.56 12.21 -4.78
CA ALA A 7 -7.26 13.53 -4.21
C ALA A 7 -7.25 13.51 -2.67
N SER A 8 -8.04 12.64 -2.05
CA SER A 8 -8.16 12.51 -0.60
C SER A 8 -8.47 11.07 -0.17
N VAL A 9 -8.38 10.83 1.14
CA VAL A 9 -8.75 9.54 1.76
C VAL A 9 -10.24 9.25 1.56
N GLU A 10 -11.10 10.26 1.63
CA GLU A 10 -12.54 10.13 1.40
C GLU A 10 -12.83 9.71 -0.04
N ALA A 11 -12.13 10.29 -1.01
CA ALA A 11 -12.27 9.93 -2.42
C ALA A 11 -11.82 8.48 -2.67
N TYR A 12 -10.70 8.06 -2.06
CA TYR A 12 -10.23 6.68 -2.12
C TYR A 12 -11.25 5.72 -1.48
N ASN A 13 -11.75 6.02 -0.28
CA ASN A 13 -12.70 5.18 0.45
C ASN A 13 -14.06 5.06 -0.26
N ALA A 14 -14.51 6.13 -0.94
CA ALA A 14 -15.73 6.09 -1.73
C ALA A 14 -15.61 5.15 -2.94
N ALA A 15 -14.41 5.06 -3.54
CA ALA A 15 -14.13 4.14 -4.64
C ALA A 15 -13.81 2.71 -4.16
N ASN A 16 -13.30 2.55 -2.93
CA ASN A 16 -12.83 1.27 -2.37
C ASN A 16 -13.51 0.95 -1.02
N PRO A 17 -14.83 0.74 -0.99
CA PRO A 17 -15.58 0.57 0.26
C PRO A 17 -15.18 -0.69 1.04
N ASP A 18 -14.70 -1.72 0.35
CA ASP A 18 -14.30 -3.01 0.95
C ASP A 18 -12.85 -2.99 1.49
N CYS A 19 -12.06 -1.96 1.15
CA CYS A 19 -10.66 -1.81 1.54
C CYS A 19 -10.36 -0.39 2.07
N PRO A 20 -11.09 0.08 3.10
CA PRO A 20 -11.02 1.46 3.52
C PRO A 20 -9.70 1.78 4.21
N MET A 21 -9.20 2.98 3.94
CA MET A 21 -8.16 3.62 4.72
C MET A 21 -8.80 4.31 5.94
N PRO A 22 -8.31 4.04 7.17
CA PRO A 22 -8.81 4.73 8.36
C PRO A 22 -8.60 6.25 8.26
N THR A 23 -9.68 7.01 8.43
CA THR A 23 -9.65 8.48 8.46
C THR A 23 -9.18 9.03 9.81
N GLU A 24 -9.37 8.27 10.89
CA GLU A 24 -8.95 8.66 12.23
C GLU A 24 -7.44 8.47 12.43
N PRO A 25 -6.67 9.52 12.82
CA PRO A 25 -5.21 9.42 12.96
C PRO A 25 -4.75 8.36 13.96
N SER A 26 -5.49 8.15 15.05
CA SER A 26 -5.18 7.15 16.07
C SER A 26 -5.16 5.74 15.49
N ARG A 27 -6.20 5.37 14.73
CA ARG A 27 -6.32 4.07 14.07
C ARG A 27 -5.28 3.90 12.96
N ARG A 28 -5.00 4.97 12.23
CA ARG A 28 -4.02 5.00 11.16
C ARG A 28 -2.60 4.79 11.67
N ASN A 29 -2.22 5.45 12.75
CA ASN A 29 -0.89 5.31 13.37
C ASN A 29 -0.67 3.91 13.97
N CYS A 30 -1.73 3.16 14.25
CA CYS A 30 -1.65 1.76 14.68
C CYS A 30 -1.44 0.78 13.51
N LEU A 31 -1.57 1.22 12.26
CA LEU A 31 -1.35 0.35 11.11
C LEU A 31 0.12 0.02 10.96
N ARG A 32 0.40 -1.25 10.67
CA ARG A 32 1.74 -1.68 10.29
C ARG A 32 2.03 -1.26 8.85
N GLY A 33 2.57 -0.06 8.70
CA GLY A 33 3.07 0.51 7.46
C GLY A 33 4.59 0.44 7.33
N TYR A 34 5.10 0.77 6.14
CA TYR A 34 6.53 0.84 5.86
C TYR A 34 6.98 2.30 5.67
N HIS A 35 8.07 2.64 6.34
CA HIS A 35 8.76 3.93 6.25
C HIS A 35 10.26 3.67 6.19
N ALA A 36 10.91 4.05 5.09
CA ALA A 36 12.34 3.79 4.92
C ALA A 36 13.16 4.61 5.94
N ALA A 37 13.77 3.91 6.90
CA ALA A 37 14.70 4.47 7.89
C ALA A 37 14.18 5.72 8.63
N MET A 38 12.88 5.76 8.96
CA MET A 38 12.18 6.90 9.56
C MET A 38 12.15 8.19 8.70
N ARG A 39 12.75 8.17 7.51
CA ARG A 39 12.76 9.28 6.55
C ARG A 39 11.66 9.18 5.49
N GLY A 40 10.98 8.05 5.43
CA GLY A 40 9.94 7.71 4.45
C GLY A 40 10.48 7.48 3.04
N VAL A 41 9.58 7.29 2.08
CA VAL A 41 9.88 6.95 0.68
C VAL A 41 9.79 8.22 -0.17
N ALA A 42 10.84 8.53 -0.93
CA ALA A 42 10.85 9.69 -1.81
C ALA A 42 9.92 9.46 -3.02
N ASP A 43 9.07 10.44 -3.30
CA ASP A 43 8.24 10.42 -4.51
C ASP A 43 9.01 10.88 -5.76
N ASP A 44 9.44 9.91 -6.56
CA ASP A 44 10.05 10.11 -7.89
C ASP A 44 9.12 9.72 -9.05
N VAL A 45 7.83 9.45 -8.78
CA VAL A 45 6.87 8.95 -9.78
C VAL A 45 5.68 9.89 -9.96
N ALA A 46 5.07 10.35 -8.87
CA ALA A 46 3.88 11.21 -8.90
C ALA A 46 4.23 12.71 -8.85
N GLY A 47 5.51 13.04 -8.74
CA GLY A 47 6.04 14.41 -8.85
C GLY A 47 5.62 15.32 -7.69
N THR A 48 5.31 14.77 -6.51
CA THR A 48 4.91 15.56 -5.34
C THR A 48 6.10 16.09 -4.54
N GLU A 49 7.32 15.62 -4.82
CA GLU A 49 8.56 15.86 -4.05
C GLU A 49 8.43 15.53 -2.55
N ALA A 50 7.35 14.82 -2.17
CA ALA A 50 7.03 14.52 -0.79
C ALA A 50 7.73 13.24 -0.33
N THR A 51 7.97 13.20 0.98
CA THR A 51 8.20 11.95 1.69
C THR A 51 6.87 11.24 1.92
N LEU A 52 6.78 10.00 1.45
CA LEU A 52 5.60 9.16 1.55
C LEU A 52 5.78 8.03 2.57
N THR A 53 4.67 7.59 3.14
CA THR A 53 4.52 6.34 3.88
C THR A 53 3.82 5.31 3.02
N ILE A 54 4.24 4.06 3.12
CA ILE A 54 3.59 2.95 2.43
C ILE A 54 2.65 2.25 3.40
N ASP A 55 1.36 2.31 3.13
CA ASP A 55 0.32 1.71 3.94
C ASP A 55 -0.24 0.46 3.26
N PHE A 56 -0.57 -0.54 4.07
CA PHE A 56 -1.14 -1.80 3.63
C PHE A 56 -2.59 -1.85 4.12
N LEU A 57 -3.54 -1.97 3.20
CA LEU A 57 -4.95 -1.90 3.48
C LEU A 57 -5.64 -3.20 3.07
N PRO A 58 -6.66 -3.67 3.81
CA PRO A 58 -7.12 -3.12 5.08
C PRO A 58 -6.23 -3.54 6.26
N GLY A 59 -6.18 -2.71 7.30
CA GLY A 59 -5.68 -3.11 8.62
C GLY A 59 -4.16 -3.23 8.80
N GLY A 60 -3.33 -2.79 7.86
CA GLY A 60 -1.87 -2.87 7.93
C GLY A 60 -1.31 -4.19 7.41
N ALA A 61 0.01 -4.31 7.35
CA ALA A 61 0.69 -5.53 6.94
C ALA A 61 0.55 -6.62 8.01
N PRO A 62 0.04 -7.83 7.69
CA PRO A 62 -0.17 -8.90 8.66
C PRO A 62 1.10 -9.29 9.42
N GLY A 63 1.01 -9.36 10.76
CA GLY A 63 2.05 -9.90 11.64
C GLY A 63 2.32 -11.39 11.41
N PRO A 64 3.43 -11.96 11.93
CA PRO A 64 3.79 -13.37 11.76
C PRO A 64 2.67 -14.36 12.12
N ASP A 65 1.92 -14.05 13.19
CA ASP A 65 0.86 -14.91 13.74
C ASP A 65 -0.55 -14.54 13.24
N GLU A 66 -0.68 -13.47 12.46
CA GLU A 66 -1.96 -13.11 11.83
C GLU A 66 -2.21 -13.99 10.59
N PRO A 67 -3.46 -14.26 10.21
CA PRO A 67 -3.75 -14.80 8.88
C PRO A 67 -3.27 -13.82 7.80
N ASP A 68 -2.80 -14.34 6.67
CA ASP A 68 -2.58 -13.48 5.50
C ASP A 68 -3.92 -13.00 4.93
N ARG A 69 -3.89 -11.84 4.26
CA ARG A 69 -5.06 -11.27 3.59
C ARG A 69 -4.62 -10.53 2.34
N THR A 70 -5.50 -10.56 1.36
CA THR A 70 -5.36 -9.79 0.12
C THR A 70 -5.87 -8.38 0.35
N GLY A 71 -5.25 -7.39 -0.29
CA GLY A 71 -5.67 -6.01 -0.19
C GLY A 71 -4.87 -5.06 -1.09
N THR A 72 -4.82 -3.80 -0.69
CA THR A 72 -4.25 -2.70 -1.47
C THR A 72 -3.02 -2.13 -0.77
N VAL A 73 -1.95 -1.90 -1.52
CA VAL A 73 -0.76 -1.17 -1.06
C VAL A 73 -0.84 0.24 -1.60
N VAL A 74 -0.84 1.23 -0.71
CA VAL A 74 -0.94 2.65 -1.07
C VAL A 74 0.24 3.44 -0.56
N ALA A 75 0.51 4.59 -1.19
CA ALA A 75 1.42 5.60 -0.67
C ALA A 75 0.66 6.89 -0.35
N THR A 76 0.96 7.46 0.82
CA THR A 76 0.33 8.67 1.34
C THR A 76 1.37 9.55 2.02
N ARG A 77 1.04 10.81 2.33
CA ARG A 77 1.90 11.66 3.16
C ARG A 77 1.50 11.47 4.62
N TRP A 78 2.10 10.50 5.31
CA TRP A 78 1.76 10.19 6.72
C TRP A 78 0.27 9.92 6.94
N GLY A 79 -0.35 9.30 5.92
CA GLY A 79 -1.76 8.98 5.92
C GLY A 79 -2.70 10.10 5.46
N ASP A 80 -2.16 11.24 5.06
CA ASP A 80 -2.92 12.31 4.42
C ASP A 80 -2.85 12.19 2.89
N GLY A 81 -3.87 12.74 2.23
CA GLY A 81 -3.95 12.76 0.76
C GLY A 81 -2.82 13.56 0.11
N PRO A 82 -2.52 13.33 -1.18
CA PRO A 82 -3.19 12.39 -2.09
C PRO A 82 -2.88 10.92 -1.75
N VAL A 83 -3.80 10.01 -2.10
CA VAL A 83 -3.60 8.56 -1.97
C VAL A 83 -3.18 7.99 -3.32
N LEU A 84 -2.02 7.35 -3.37
CA LEU A 84 -1.48 6.70 -4.57
C LEU A 84 -1.60 5.18 -4.43
N VAL A 85 -2.34 4.52 -5.31
CA VAL A 85 -2.46 3.06 -5.33
C VAL A 85 -1.25 2.47 -6.06
N LEU A 86 -0.45 1.67 -5.36
CA LEU A 86 0.77 1.05 -5.89
C LEU A 86 0.53 -0.38 -6.38
N ALA A 87 -0.33 -1.11 -5.70
CA ALA A 87 -0.80 -2.43 -6.08
C ALA A 87 -2.17 -2.69 -5.46
N ASP A 88 -3.05 -3.30 -6.24
CA ASP A 88 -4.34 -3.84 -5.82
C ASP A 88 -4.28 -5.38 -5.73
N ASP A 89 -5.30 -6.00 -5.14
CA ASP A 89 -5.50 -7.45 -5.04
C ASP A 89 -4.23 -8.25 -4.67
N THR A 90 -3.44 -7.73 -3.72
CA THR A 90 -2.11 -8.25 -3.38
C THR A 90 -2.07 -8.89 -1.99
N PRO A 91 -1.42 -10.06 -1.79
CA PRO A 91 -1.18 -10.66 -0.49
C PRO A 91 -0.29 -9.74 0.34
N LEU A 92 -0.86 -9.14 1.39
CA LEU A 92 -0.20 -8.07 2.12
C LEU A 92 1.06 -8.56 2.83
N ARG A 93 1.10 -9.82 3.28
CA ARG A 93 2.29 -10.40 3.89
C ARG A 93 3.46 -10.52 2.91
N GLU A 94 3.20 -10.97 1.69
CA GLU A 94 4.24 -11.13 0.67
C GLU A 94 4.73 -9.77 0.17
N ALA A 95 3.82 -8.81 -0.03
CA ALA A 95 4.20 -7.43 -0.33
C ALA A 95 5.07 -6.83 0.79
N TRP A 96 4.67 -7.01 2.05
CA TRP A 96 5.46 -6.57 3.20
C TRP A 96 6.86 -7.20 3.21
N LYS A 97 6.96 -8.52 3.04
CA LYS A 97 8.25 -9.24 2.98
C LYS A 97 9.12 -8.73 1.84
N ALA A 98 8.54 -8.55 0.65
CA ALA A 98 9.27 -8.09 -0.53
C ALA A 98 9.84 -6.68 -0.33
N ILE A 99 9.02 -5.74 0.18
CA ILE A 99 9.42 -4.36 0.48
C ILE A 99 10.50 -4.35 1.55
N THR A 100 10.26 -5.01 2.70
CA THR A 100 11.22 -4.99 3.80
C THR A 100 12.53 -5.72 3.51
N ARG A 101 12.52 -6.72 2.62
CA ARG A 101 13.74 -7.40 2.17
C ARG A 101 14.63 -6.50 1.31
N GLN A 102 14.03 -5.64 0.49
CA GLN A 102 14.76 -4.80 -0.46
C GLN A 102 15.00 -3.38 0.05
N TRP A 103 14.27 -2.98 1.09
CA TRP A 103 14.39 -1.69 1.77
C TRP A 103 14.37 -0.49 0.80
N PRO A 104 13.36 -0.39 -0.10
CA PRO A 104 13.30 0.68 -1.09
C PRO A 104 13.18 2.04 -0.42
N THR A 105 13.84 3.03 -1.01
CA THR A 105 13.83 4.43 -0.56
C THR A 105 13.12 5.36 -1.53
N ARG A 106 12.81 4.88 -2.74
CA ARG A 106 12.09 5.61 -3.79
C ARG A 106 10.78 4.92 -4.16
N LEU A 107 9.79 5.69 -4.59
CA LEU A 107 8.48 5.15 -4.96
C LEU A 107 8.57 4.23 -6.18
N SER A 108 9.42 4.57 -7.16
CA SER A 108 9.71 3.72 -8.31
C SER A 108 10.29 2.35 -7.92
N GLU A 109 11.13 2.31 -6.89
CA GLU A 109 11.68 1.06 -6.33
C GLU A 109 10.57 0.23 -5.68
N VAL A 110 9.70 0.86 -4.87
CA VAL A 110 8.54 0.17 -4.28
C VAL A 110 7.67 -0.47 -5.36
N GLN A 111 7.38 0.25 -6.44
CA GLN A 111 6.62 -0.30 -7.57
C GLN A 111 7.34 -1.48 -8.24
N GLY A 112 8.65 -1.39 -8.44
CA GLY A 112 9.45 -2.49 -9.00
C GLY A 112 9.45 -3.74 -8.13
N VAL A 113 9.52 -3.55 -6.81
CA VAL A 113 9.42 -4.64 -5.82
C VAL A 113 8.06 -5.31 -5.90
N LEU A 114 6.97 -4.53 -5.90
CA LEU A 114 5.60 -5.04 -5.93
C LEU A 114 5.29 -5.77 -7.24
N ALA A 115 5.77 -5.25 -8.38
CA ALA A 115 5.59 -5.89 -9.68
C ALA A 115 6.34 -7.23 -9.82
N SER A 116 7.38 -7.44 -9.02
CA SER A 116 8.18 -8.67 -9.01
C SER A 116 7.75 -9.65 -7.92
N ALA A 117 6.83 -9.26 -7.05
CA ALA A 117 6.28 -10.14 -6.02
C ALA A 117 5.31 -11.14 -6.66
N PRO A 118 5.26 -12.39 -6.17
CA PRO A 118 4.31 -13.37 -6.68
C PRO A 118 2.88 -12.86 -6.46
N THR A 119 2.19 -12.52 -7.55
CA THR A 119 0.75 -12.25 -7.53
C THR A 119 0.03 -13.57 -7.24
N PRO A 120 -1.01 -13.58 -6.39
CA PRO A 120 -1.86 -14.73 -6.25
C PRO A 120 -2.48 -14.95 -7.61
N VAL A 121 -2.40 -16.19 -8.10
CA VAL A 121 -3.11 -16.58 -9.31
C VAL A 121 -4.59 -16.28 -9.04
N ALA A 122 -5.13 -15.28 -9.74
CA ALA A 122 -6.54 -14.94 -9.69
C ALA A 122 -7.33 -16.24 -9.92
N SER A 123 -8.04 -16.68 -8.89
CA SER A 123 -9.01 -17.76 -9.03
C SER A 123 -10.23 -17.19 -9.76
N ARG A 124 -10.08 -16.94 -11.07
CA ARG A 124 -11.21 -16.78 -11.98
C ARG A 124 -11.67 -18.18 -12.38
N GLY A 125 -12.69 -18.67 -11.68
CA GLY A 125 -13.47 -19.86 -12.00
C GLY A 125 -14.26 -20.27 -10.75
N HIS A 126 -15.58 -20.34 -10.72
CA HIS A 126 -16.44 -20.94 -11.73
C HIS A 126 -17.83 -20.30 -11.63
N ALA A 127 -18.36 -19.80 -12.76
CA ALA A 127 -19.79 -19.81 -12.98
C ALA A 127 -20.17 -21.25 -13.36
N GLY A 128 -21.15 -21.80 -12.65
CA GLY A 128 -21.78 -23.09 -12.93
C GLY A 128 -23.16 -23.10 -12.29
#